data_AF-A0A2V6WYY1-F1
#
_entry.id   AF-A0A2V6WYY1-F1
#
_cell.length_a   1.000
_cell.length_b   1.000
_cell.length_c   1.000
_cell.angle_alpha   90.00
_cell.angle_beta   90.00
_cell.angle_gamma   90.00
#
_symmetry.space_group_name_H-M   'P 1'
#
loop_
_entity.id
_entity.type
_entity.pdbx_description
1 polymer ?
#
loop_
_entity_poly.entity_id
_entity_poly.type
_entity_poly.pdbx_seq_one_letter_code
_entity_poly.pdbx_strand_id
1 'polypeptide(L)'
;RSGRWSFVAGYLAPVKSVEVIDPQTVQLHLKYPPSSLLALLALPNCAIVSPTAFAKAPADFDTRPVGSGRYKIESWERGSRLVLRRNDDYWGARGKPQTLIYRGIAEANSRVAELLTGGVDLILPIPPDFVGRLEKTSGVTVYKATGLTIWYVGFNVDKKPFTDRRVRQAFSHAVNREAITRDILKGTGIPAVGPLLPGTWAFEPNVRKYPYDPEAAKKLLADAGYPNGLEVELWVPESGSGMQAPVEMATVIQANLATAGVKAQLKTFEWGSYLGKVRAEAPALYALSWFLKSEDPDLSMYP
;
A
#
# COMPACT_ATOMS: atom_id res chain seq x y z
N ARG A 1 2.27 20.88 -4.49
CA ARG A 1 0.89 20.32 -4.39
C ARG A 1 0.66 19.90 -2.93
N SER A 2 0.27 20.83 -2.06
CA SER A 2 -0.06 20.59 -0.65
C SER A 2 -1.40 21.25 -0.35
N GLY A 3 -2.21 20.63 0.52
CA GLY A 3 -3.56 21.09 0.83
C GLY A 3 -4.52 19.93 1.14
N ARG A 4 -5.72 20.26 1.65
CA ARG A 4 -6.73 19.33 2.16
C ARG A 4 -7.15 18.22 1.17
N TRP A 5 -6.98 18.44 -0.14
CA TRP A 5 -7.42 17.54 -1.22
C TRP A 5 -6.35 17.28 -2.29
N SER A 6 -5.08 17.25 -1.90
CA SER A 6 -3.93 17.15 -2.82
C SER A 6 -4.00 16.01 -3.83
N PHE A 7 -4.55 14.85 -3.44
CA PHE A 7 -4.75 13.71 -4.34
C PHE A 7 -5.80 13.98 -5.42
N VAL A 8 -6.94 14.58 -5.08
CA VAL A 8 -8.00 14.92 -6.05
C VAL A 8 -7.47 15.92 -7.07
N ALA A 9 -6.76 16.95 -6.60
CA ALA A 9 -6.12 17.93 -7.48
C ALA A 9 -5.06 17.30 -8.39
N GLY A 10 -4.35 16.27 -7.92
CA GLY A 10 -3.41 15.50 -8.73
C GLY A 10 -4.09 14.69 -9.82
N TYR A 11 -5.13 13.93 -9.47
CA TYR A 11 -5.86 13.06 -10.39
C TYR A 11 -6.68 13.81 -11.43
N LEU A 12 -7.24 14.96 -11.06
CA LEU A 12 -7.98 15.82 -11.99
C LEU A 12 -7.10 16.88 -12.67
N ALA A 13 -5.77 16.84 -12.49
CA ALA A 13 -4.84 17.79 -13.13
C ALA A 13 -5.00 17.90 -14.66
N PRO A 14 -5.30 16.81 -15.41
CA PRO A 14 -5.57 16.88 -16.84
C PRO A 14 -6.87 17.62 -17.20
N VAL A 15 -7.84 17.71 -16.29
CA VAL A 15 -9.12 18.38 -16.54
C VAL A 15 -8.90 19.90 -16.49
N LYS A 16 -9.25 20.60 -17.58
CA LYS A 16 -9.23 22.06 -17.72
C LYS A 16 -10.51 22.68 -17.17
N SER A 17 -11.66 22.16 -17.60
CA SER A 17 -12.99 22.61 -17.17
C SER A 17 -14.00 21.49 -17.30
N VAL A 18 -15.12 21.65 -16.58
CA VAL A 18 -16.29 20.79 -16.67
C VAL A 18 -17.45 21.65 -17.14
N GLU A 19 -18.12 21.22 -18.20
CA GLU A 19 -19.30 21.87 -18.74
C GLU A 19 -20.52 20.98 -18.50
N VAL A 20 -21.60 21.58 -18.00
CA VAL A 20 -22.90 20.90 -17.86
C VAL A 20 -23.66 21.15 -19.15
N ILE A 21 -23.87 20.10 -19.94
CA ILE A 21 -24.61 20.19 -21.20
C ILE A 21 -26.12 20.11 -20.90
N ASP A 22 -26.50 19.19 -20.02
CA ASP A 22 -27.87 18.99 -19.55
C ASP A 22 -27.88 18.23 -18.19
N PRO A 23 -29.04 17.95 -17.56
CA PRO A 23 -29.10 17.29 -16.25
C PRO A 23 -28.45 15.90 -16.15
N GLN A 24 -28.21 15.20 -17.27
CA GLN A 24 -27.61 13.86 -17.30
C GLN A 24 -26.30 13.81 -18.11
N THR A 25 -25.84 14.94 -18.65
CA THR A 25 -24.65 15.02 -19.50
C THR A 25 -23.66 16.06 -18.98
N VAL A 26 -22.44 15.61 -18.69
CA VAL A 26 -21.29 16.47 -18.37
C VAL A 26 -20.17 16.26 -19.39
N GLN A 27 -19.54 17.34 -19.82
CA GLN A 27 -18.41 17.31 -20.72
C GLN A 27 -17.13 17.76 -19.99
N LEU A 28 -16.08 16.93 -20.05
CA LEU A 28 -14.77 17.25 -19.51
C LEU A 28 -13.88 17.81 -20.62
N HIS A 29 -13.47 19.06 -20.49
CA HIS A 29 -12.48 19.68 -21.36
C HIS A 29 -11.09 19.39 -20.79
N LEU A 30 -10.21 18.77 -21.57
CA LEU A 30 -8.90 18.32 -21.08
C LEU A 30 -7.78 19.25 -21.57
N LYS A 31 -6.73 19.42 -20.77
CA LYS A 31 -5.52 20.18 -21.13
C LYS A 31 -4.63 19.41 -22.10
N TYR A 32 -4.63 18.09 -21.95
CA TYR A 32 -3.95 17.09 -22.76
C TYR A 32 -4.77 15.80 -22.63
N PRO A 33 -4.65 14.81 -23.53
CA PRO A 33 -5.41 13.56 -23.45
C PRO A 33 -4.67 12.50 -22.60
N PRO A 34 -4.99 12.27 -21.31
CA PRO A 34 -4.40 11.18 -20.55
C PRO A 34 -5.14 9.87 -20.87
N SER A 35 -4.40 8.83 -21.24
CA SER A 35 -4.97 7.49 -21.47
C SER A 35 -5.63 6.92 -20.22
N SER A 36 -5.19 7.35 -19.02
CA SER A 36 -5.63 6.88 -17.71
C SER A 36 -6.88 7.60 -17.17
N LEU A 37 -7.52 8.52 -17.93
CA LEU A 37 -8.64 9.34 -17.41
C LEU A 37 -9.76 8.49 -16.79
N LEU A 38 -10.20 7.45 -17.48
CA LEU A 38 -11.31 6.62 -17.02
C LEU A 38 -10.94 5.85 -15.75
N ALA A 39 -9.69 5.35 -15.67
CA ALA A 39 -9.18 4.70 -14.47
C ALA A 39 -9.12 5.68 -13.29
N LEU A 40 -8.67 6.92 -13.52
CA LEU A 40 -8.63 7.99 -12.52
C LEU A 40 -10.02 8.32 -11.98
N LEU A 41 -11.01 8.48 -12.86
CA LEU A 41 -12.40 8.78 -12.47
C LEU A 41 -13.07 7.64 -11.68
N ALA A 42 -12.63 6.40 -11.88
CA ALA A 42 -13.11 5.23 -11.15
C ALA A 42 -12.52 5.10 -9.73
N LEU A 43 -11.50 5.90 -9.38
CA LEU A 43 -10.89 5.82 -8.05
C LEU A 43 -11.82 6.37 -6.96
N PRO A 44 -11.75 5.83 -5.72
CA PRO A 44 -12.48 6.39 -4.57
C PRO A 44 -12.20 7.87 -4.30
N ASN A 45 -11.02 8.35 -4.71
CA ASN A 45 -10.63 9.75 -4.61
C ASN A 45 -11.45 10.69 -5.53
N CYS A 46 -12.07 10.16 -6.59
CA CYS A 46 -12.94 10.89 -7.51
C CYS A 46 -14.43 10.63 -7.24
N ALA A 47 -14.78 10.10 -6.06
CA ALA A 47 -16.17 9.86 -5.67
C ALA A 47 -17.00 11.16 -5.74
N ILE A 48 -18.21 11.06 -6.28
CA ILE A 48 -19.15 12.18 -6.37
C ILE A 48 -19.77 12.45 -5.00
N VAL A 49 -19.67 13.69 -4.56
CA VAL A 49 -20.16 14.18 -3.26
C VAL A 49 -21.40 15.06 -3.45
N SER A 50 -22.25 15.16 -2.42
CA SER A 50 -23.40 16.07 -2.45
C SER A 50 -22.94 17.54 -2.40
N PRO A 51 -23.19 18.35 -3.45
CA PRO A 51 -22.81 19.75 -3.44
C PRO A 51 -23.58 20.54 -2.37
N THR A 52 -24.85 20.19 -2.13
CA THR A 52 -25.70 20.81 -1.11
C THR A 52 -25.15 20.58 0.30
N ALA A 53 -24.76 19.34 0.62
CA ALA A 53 -24.19 19.04 1.94
C ALA A 53 -22.82 19.71 2.14
N PHE A 54 -21.98 19.69 1.10
CA PHE A 54 -20.68 20.35 1.13
C PHE A 54 -20.81 21.87 1.34
N ALA A 55 -21.71 22.54 0.62
CA ALA A 55 -21.95 23.97 0.75
C ALA A 55 -22.45 24.36 2.15
N LYS A 56 -23.23 23.49 2.80
CA LYS A 56 -23.79 23.74 4.14
C LYS A 56 -22.73 23.66 5.25
N ALA A 57 -21.80 22.71 5.18
CA ALA A 57 -20.82 22.46 6.23
C ALA A 57 -19.46 21.97 5.66
N PRO A 58 -18.70 22.83 4.95
CA PRO A 58 -17.46 22.41 4.30
C PRO A 58 -16.34 22.06 5.30
N ALA A 59 -16.38 22.61 6.53
CA ALA A 59 -15.45 22.28 7.59
C ALA A 59 -15.62 20.83 8.08
N ASP A 60 -16.86 20.38 8.22
CA ASP A 60 -17.21 19.07 8.80
C ASP A 60 -17.22 17.93 7.78
N PHE A 61 -17.07 18.24 6.49
CA PHE A 61 -17.25 17.26 5.42
C PHE A 61 -16.26 16.07 5.50
N ASP A 62 -15.11 16.26 6.15
CA ASP A 62 -14.11 15.18 6.34
C ASP A 62 -14.56 14.15 7.36
N THR A 63 -15.45 14.51 8.30
CA THR A 63 -15.99 13.61 9.34
C THR A 63 -17.42 13.19 9.05
N ARG A 64 -18.14 13.96 8.24
CA ARG A 64 -19.55 13.74 7.88
C ARG A 64 -19.79 13.86 6.37
N PRO A 65 -19.08 13.11 5.51
CA PRO A 65 -19.29 13.16 4.08
C PRO A 65 -20.69 12.65 3.70
N VAL A 66 -21.30 13.31 2.70
CA VAL A 66 -22.57 12.90 2.12
C VAL A 66 -22.36 12.55 0.65
N GLY A 67 -22.71 11.32 0.28
CA GLY A 67 -22.63 10.81 -1.09
C GLY A 67 -23.84 9.97 -1.47
N SER A 68 -23.75 9.27 -2.60
CA SER A 68 -24.84 8.45 -3.17
C SER A 68 -24.71 6.95 -2.88
N GLY A 69 -23.88 6.57 -1.90
CA GLY A 69 -23.51 5.18 -1.63
C GLY A 69 -24.62 4.31 -1.01
N ARG A 70 -24.34 3.00 -0.94
CA ARG A 70 -25.21 1.97 -0.32
C ARG A 70 -25.38 2.11 1.19
N TYR A 71 -24.50 2.86 1.84
CA TYR A 71 -24.47 3.06 3.28
C TYR A 71 -24.23 4.54 3.59
N LYS A 72 -24.84 5.02 4.66
CA LYS A 72 -24.70 6.36 5.24
C LYS A 72 -23.90 6.25 6.53
N ILE A 73 -23.09 7.26 6.87
CA ILE A 73 -22.45 7.32 8.18
C ILE A 73 -23.52 7.60 9.23
N GLU A 74 -23.59 6.73 10.25
CA GLU A 74 -24.42 6.95 11.44
C GLU A 74 -23.59 7.61 12.54
N SER A 75 -22.38 7.10 12.79
CA SER A 75 -21.43 7.70 13.74
C SER A 75 -19.99 7.38 13.40
N TRP A 76 -19.06 8.25 13.77
CA TRP A 76 -17.63 8.01 13.64
C TRP A 76 -16.85 8.57 14.83
N GLU A 77 -16.29 7.67 15.61
CA GLU A 77 -15.31 7.93 16.66
C GLU A 77 -13.91 7.65 16.08
N ARG A 78 -13.14 8.70 15.81
CA ARG A 78 -11.81 8.57 15.18
C ARG A 78 -10.90 7.66 16.00
N GLY A 79 -10.24 6.72 15.32
CA GLY A 79 -9.35 5.73 15.94
C GLY A 79 -10.05 4.56 16.64
N SER A 80 -11.37 4.62 16.82
CA SER A 80 -12.14 3.61 17.57
C SER A 80 -13.14 2.88 16.68
N ARG A 81 -14.19 3.58 16.23
CA ARG A 81 -15.38 2.94 15.67
C ARG A 81 -16.03 3.80 14.58
N LEU A 82 -16.34 3.19 13.45
CA LEU A 82 -17.18 3.77 12.39
C LEU A 82 -18.43 2.90 12.25
N VAL A 83 -19.59 3.51 12.41
CA VAL A 83 -20.89 2.85 12.22
C VAL A 83 -21.55 3.40 10.97
N LEU A 84 -21.88 2.50 10.05
CA LEU A 84 -22.61 2.82 8.83
C LEU A 84 -23.97 2.14 8.85
N ARG A 85 -25.00 2.85 8.41
CA ARG A 85 -26.35 2.32 8.22
C ARG A 85 -26.68 2.21 6.76
N ARG A 86 -27.41 1.16 6.39
CA ARG A 86 -27.85 0.94 5.02
C ARG A 86 -28.66 2.13 4.52
N ASN A 87 -28.41 2.53 3.28
CA ASN A 87 -29.23 3.48 2.57
C ASN A 87 -30.39 2.74 1.87
N ASP A 88 -31.58 2.77 2.47
CA ASP A 88 -32.77 2.11 1.89
C ASP A 88 -33.26 2.77 0.59
N ASP A 89 -32.84 4.02 0.34
CA ASP A 89 -33.11 4.81 -0.87
C ASP A 89 -31.99 4.70 -1.91
N TYR A 90 -31.06 3.74 -1.75
CA TYR A 90 -29.98 3.56 -2.71
C TYR A 90 -30.53 3.20 -4.09
N TRP A 91 -30.00 3.87 -5.12
CA TRP A 91 -30.48 3.78 -6.50
C TRP A 91 -30.27 2.40 -7.17
N GLY A 92 -29.45 1.54 -6.58
CA GLY A 92 -29.19 0.19 -7.08
C GLY A 92 -29.56 -0.90 -6.07
N ALA A 93 -28.88 -2.06 -6.15
CA ALA A 93 -29.10 -3.15 -5.21
C ALA A 93 -28.74 -2.75 -3.77
N ARG A 94 -29.69 -2.96 -2.85
CA ARG A 94 -29.54 -2.64 -1.43
C ARG A 94 -28.39 -3.43 -0.79
N GLY A 95 -27.72 -2.80 0.18
CA GLY A 95 -26.78 -3.49 1.06
C GLY A 95 -27.47 -4.62 1.84
N LYS A 96 -26.77 -5.75 2.06
CA LYS A 96 -27.34 -6.88 2.79
C LYS A 96 -27.45 -6.59 4.29
N PRO A 97 -26.35 -6.33 5.04
CA PRO A 97 -26.44 -5.90 6.43
C PRO A 97 -27.17 -4.56 6.56
N GLN A 98 -28.00 -4.43 7.58
CA GLN A 98 -28.59 -3.13 7.97
C GLN A 98 -27.53 -2.18 8.54
N THR A 99 -26.53 -2.74 9.24
CA THR A 99 -25.47 -1.98 9.91
C THR A 99 -24.12 -2.59 9.57
N LEU A 100 -23.13 -1.76 9.30
CA LEU A 100 -21.72 -2.14 9.26
C LEU A 100 -20.99 -1.42 10.38
N ILE A 101 -20.19 -2.15 11.15
CA ILE A 101 -19.38 -1.58 12.22
C ILE A 101 -17.92 -1.90 11.91
N TYR A 102 -17.12 -0.86 11.67
CA TYR A 102 -15.68 -0.99 11.56
C TYR A 102 -15.05 -0.62 12.90
N ARG A 103 -14.23 -1.53 13.45
CA ARG A 103 -13.49 -1.33 14.70
C ARG A 103 -12.00 -1.23 14.40
N GLY A 104 -11.35 -0.18 14.90
CA GLY A 104 -9.90 -0.01 14.83
C GLY A 104 -9.22 -0.86 15.90
N ILE A 105 -8.82 -2.09 15.57
CA ILE A 105 -8.10 -2.99 16.48
C ILE A 105 -6.67 -3.16 15.94
N ALA A 106 -5.73 -2.39 16.47
CA ALA A 106 -4.34 -2.33 15.98
C ALA A 106 -3.59 -3.64 16.19
N GLU A 107 -3.75 -4.26 17.36
CA GLU A 107 -3.05 -5.48 17.74
C GLU A 107 -3.56 -6.71 16.96
N ALA A 108 -2.62 -7.36 16.27
CA ALA A 108 -2.86 -8.54 15.43
C ALA A 108 -3.54 -9.68 16.20
N ASN A 109 -3.01 -10.02 17.37
CA ASN A 109 -3.53 -11.10 18.22
C ASN A 109 -4.93 -10.79 18.72
N SER A 110 -5.19 -9.53 19.09
CA SER A 110 -6.51 -9.08 19.54
C SER A 110 -7.56 -9.17 18.44
N ARG A 111 -7.22 -8.83 17.19
CA ARG A 111 -8.13 -9.04 16.04
C ARG A 111 -8.51 -10.50 15.89
N VAL A 112 -7.54 -11.40 15.94
CA VAL A 112 -7.80 -12.83 15.80
C VAL A 112 -8.64 -13.36 16.96
N ALA A 113 -8.35 -12.95 18.20
CA ALA A 113 -9.15 -13.33 19.35
C ALA A 113 -10.62 -12.90 19.20
N GLU A 114 -10.87 -11.64 18.79
CA GLU A 114 -12.21 -11.12 18.54
C GLU A 114 -12.95 -11.86 17.43
N LEU A 115 -12.27 -12.31 16.38
CA LEU A 115 -12.88 -13.16 15.36
C LEU A 115 -13.30 -14.51 15.96
N LEU A 116 -12.39 -15.15 16.71
CA LEU A 116 -12.61 -16.48 17.28
C LEU A 116 -13.69 -16.50 18.37
N THR A 117 -13.90 -15.40 19.08
CA THR A 117 -14.95 -15.25 20.09
C THR A 117 -16.26 -14.73 19.53
N GLY A 118 -16.33 -14.41 18.23
CA GLY A 118 -17.53 -13.85 17.59
C GLY A 118 -17.78 -12.37 17.87
N GLY A 119 -16.77 -11.64 18.36
CA GLY A 119 -16.83 -10.19 18.57
C GLY A 119 -16.72 -9.37 17.28
N VAL A 120 -16.21 -9.97 16.19
CA VAL A 120 -16.24 -9.43 14.82
C VAL A 120 -16.48 -10.53 13.80
N ASP A 121 -17.17 -10.21 12.70
CA ASP A 121 -17.44 -11.16 11.61
C ASP A 121 -16.29 -11.27 10.59
N LEU A 122 -15.42 -10.26 10.53
CA LEU A 122 -14.35 -10.15 9.55
C LEU A 122 -13.16 -9.42 10.14
N ILE A 123 -11.95 -9.89 9.83
CA ILE A 123 -10.70 -9.20 10.14
C ILE A 123 -9.85 -9.00 8.89
N LEU A 124 -9.18 -7.85 8.82
CA LEU A 124 -8.19 -7.53 7.80
C LEU A 124 -7.15 -6.56 8.42
N PRO A 125 -5.83 -6.74 8.18
CA PRO A 125 -5.22 -7.93 7.61
C PRO A 125 -5.16 -9.09 8.62
N ILE A 126 -5.09 -10.32 8.10
CA ILE A 126 -4.78 -11.52 8.88
C ILE A 126 -3.26 -11.57 9.09
N PRO A 127 -2.76 -11.73 10.32
CA PRO A 127 -1.34 -11.91 10.57
C PRO A 127 -0.88 -13.27 10.00
N PRO A 128 0.27 -13.34 9.28
CA PRO A 128 0.72 -14.56 8.62
C PRO A 128 0.70 -15.83 9.49
N ASP A 129 1.16 -15.74 10.74
CA ASP A 129 1.24 -16.87 11.66
C ASP A 129 -0.11 -17.49 12.04
N PHE A 130 -1.21 -16.72 11.91
CA PHE A 130 -2.55 -17.21 12.25
C PHE A 130 -3.27 -17.86 11.08
N VAL A 131 -2.78 -17.71 9.84
CA VAL A 131 -3.46 -18.22 8.64
C VAL A 131 -3.73 -19.72 8.74
N GLY A 132 -2.70 -20.52 9.02
CA GLY A 132 -2.85 -21.97 9.09
C GLY A 132 -3.74 -22.44 10.24
N ARG A 133 -3.84 -21.67 11.34
CA ARG A 133 -4.78 -21.95 12.44
C ARG A 133 -6.20 -21.62 12.03
N LEU A 134 -6.42 -20.46 11.42
CA LEU A 134 -7.75 -19.98 11.02
C LEU A 134 -8.36 -20.86 9.92
N GLU A 135 -7.55 -21.35 8.98
CA GLU A 135 -7.99 -22.32 7.95
C GLU A 135 -8.52 -23.63 8.54
N LYS A 136 -8.02 -24.02 9.72
CA LYS A 136 -8.44 -25.23 10.44
C LYS A 136 -9.53 -24.96 11.48
N THR A 137 -9.94 -23.71 11.66
CA THR A 137 -10.93 -23.33 12.66
C THR A 137 -12.34 -23.48 12.09
N SER A 138 -13.17 -24.29 12.74
CA SER A 138 -14.57 -24.45 12.35
C SER A 138 -15.32 -23.11 12.39
N GLY A 139 -16.13 -22.85 11.36
CA GLY A 139 -16.89 -21.60 11.24
C GLY A 139 -16.10 -20.39 10.70
N VAL A 140 -14.79 -20.53 10.47
CA VAL A 140 -13.95 -19.49 9.87
C VAL A 140 -13.62 -19.85 8.42
N THR A 141 -13.75 -18.89 7.51
CA THR A 141 -13.29 -19.02 6.12
C THR A 141 -12.16 -18.03 5.88
N VAL A 142 -11.03 -18.52 5.40
CA VAL A 142 -9.87 -17.68 5.02
C VAL A 142 -9.89 -17.46 3.51
N TYR A 143 -10.08 -16.22 3.09
CA TYR A 143 -9.98 -15.81 1.69
C TYR A 143 -8.58 -15.26 1.39
N LYS A 144 -7.92 -15.84 0.39
CA LYS A 144 -6.63 -15.37 -0.12
C LYS A 144 -6.78 -14.85 -1.54
N ALA A 145 -6.30 -13.64 -1.78
CA ALA A 145 -6.24 -13.04 -3.10
C ALA A 145 -4.97 -12.20 -3.20
N THR A 146 -4.45 -12.04 -4.42
CA THR A 146 -3.37 -11.09 -4.67
C THR A 146 -3.84 -9.69 -4.31
N GLY A 147 -3.23 -9.10 -3.29
CA GLY A 147 -3.55 -7.74 -2.85
C GLY A 147 -3.03 -6.71 -3.85
N LEU A 148 -3.59 -5.50 -3.77
CA LEU A 148 -3.18 -4.38 -4.62
C LEU A 148 -1.91 -3.66 -4.11
N THR A 149 -1.09 -4.31 -3.30
CA THR A 149 0.03 -3.67 -2.62
C THR A 149 1.35 -4.33 -3.00
N ILE A 150 2.31 -3.51 -3.43
CA ILE A 150 3.71 -3.92 -3.55
C ILE A 150 4.50 -3.47 -2.32
N TRP A 151 5.38 -4.32 -1.81
CA TRP A 151 6.33 -3.98 -0.75
C TRP A 151 7.74 -4.02 -1.29
N TYR A 152 8.54 -3.01 -0.95
CA TYR A 152 9.87 -2.85 -1.52
C TYR A 152 10.82 -2.17 -0.53
N VAL A 153 12.11 -2.37 -0.80
CA VAL A 153 13.16 -1.51 -0.26
C VAL A 153 13.57 -0.55 -1.38
N GLY A 154 13.36 0.74 -1.16
CA GLY A 154 13.73 1.82 -2.06
C GLY A 154 15.17 2.25 -1.85
N PHE A 155 15.82 2.62 -2.95
CA PHE A 155 17.15 3.20 -2.97
C PHE A 155 17.04 4.68 -3.35
N ASN A 156 17.62 5.57 -2.57
CA ASN A 156 17.85 6.94 -3.02
C ASN A 156 19.05 6.95 -3.97
N VAL A 157 18.78 7.06 -5.27
CA VAL A 157 19.79 6.98 -6.33
C VAL A 157 20.70 8.21 -6.40
N ASP A 158 20.41 9.27 -5.64
CA ASP A 158 21.25 10.47 -5.56
C ASP A 158 22.20 10.43 -4.35
N LYS A 159 22.10 9.40 -3.50
CA LYS A 159 22.96 9.23 -2.32
C LYS A 159 23.88 8.03 -2.49
N LYS A 160 25.18 8.22 -2.24
CA LYS A 160 26.14 7.11 -2.14
C LYS A 160 25.70 6.14 -1.02
N PRO A 161 25.91 4.82 -1.16
CA PRO A 161 26.56 4.14 -2.30
C PRO A 161 25.60 3.82 -3.46
N PHE A 162 24.31 4.15 -3.35
CA PHE A 162 23.27 3.73 -4.29
C PHE A 162 23.21 4.51 -5.60
N THR A 163 24.07 5.54 -5.77
CA THR A 163 24.36 6.15 -7.07
C THR A 163 24.91 5.12 -8.07
N ASP A 164 25.69 4.13 -7.59
CA ASP A 164 26.20 3.05 -8.44
C ASP A 164 25.14 1.94 -8.61
N ARG A 165 24.80 1.64 -9.87
CA ARG A 165 23.84 0.57 -10.20
C ARG A 165 24.29 -0.80 -9.71
N ARG A 166 25.60 -1.07 -9.67
CA ARG A 166 26.16 -2.36 -9.24
C ARG A 166 25.87 -2.62 -7.77
N VAL A 167 25.90 -1.58 -6.94
CA VAL A 167 25.50 -1.68 -5.52
C VAL A 167 24.01 -2.03 -5.39
N ARG A 168 23.13 -1.39 -6.18
CA ARG A 168 21.68 -1.72 -6.16
C ARG A 168 21.40 -3.15 -6.64
N GLN A 169 22.15 -3.61 -7.64
CA GLN A 169 22.08 -4.98 -8.13
C GLN A 169 22.59 -5.98 -7.09
N ALA A 170 23.68 -5.66 -6.38
CA ALA A 170 24.20 -6.48 -5.29
C ALA A 170 23.16 -6.66 -4.18
N PHE A 171 22.52 -5.58 -3.73
CA PHE A 171 21.44 -5.66 -2.74
C PHE A 171 20.26 -6.50 -3.24
N SER A 172 19.96 -6.44 -4.53
CA SER A 172 18.87 -7.22 -5.13
C SER A 172 19.18 -8.72 -5.15
N HIS A 173 20.43 -9.12 -5.41
CA HIS A 173 20.90 -10.50 -5.32
C HIS A 173 21.07 -10.99 -3.87
N ALA A 174 21.41 -10.10 -2.94
CA ALA A 174 21.65 -10.46 -1.55
C ALA A 174 20.38 -10.87 -0.80
N VAL A 175 19.17 -10.53 -1.27
CA VAL A 175 17.92 -10.76 -0.52
C VAL A 175 17.14 -11.97 -1.05
N ASN A 176 16.94 -12.97 -0.20
CA ASN A 176 16.12 -14.14 -0.48
C ASN A 176 14.61 -13.84 -0.32
N ARG A 177 13.99 -13.34 -1.40
CA ARG A 177 12.55 -13.00 -1.42
C ARG A 177 11.65 -14.22 -1.20
N GLU A 178 12.02 -15.37 -1.77
CA GLU A 178 11.29 -16.64 -1.63
C GLU A 178 11.24 -17.10 -0.17
N ALA A 179 12.37 -17.04 0.55
CA ALA A 179 12.42 -17.36 1.96
C ALA A 179 11.58 -16.39 2.80
N ILE A 180 11.62 -15.09 2.51
CA ILE A 180 10.77 -14.11 3.20
C ILE A 180 9.28 -14.44 3.00
N THR A 181 8.85 -14.70 1.77
CA THR A 181 7.43 -14.98 1.48
C THR A 181 6.95 -16.29 2.06
N ARG A 182 7.82 -17.31 2.10
CA ARG A 182 7.50 -18.62 2.68
C ARG A 182 7.55 -18.60 4.20
N ASP A 183 8.64 -18.11 4.79
CA ASP A 183 8.96 -18.34 6.20
C ASP A 183 8.45 -17.23 7.10
N ILE A 184 8.44 -15.97 6.64
CA ILE A 184 7.93 -14.82 7.40
C ILE A 184 6.46 -14.55 7.06
N LEU A 185 6.13 -14.54 5.77
CA LEU A 185 4.77 -14.26 5.31
C LEU A 185 3.90 -15.51 5.21
N LYS A 186 4.41 -16.72 5.48
CA LYS A 186 3.62 -17.97 5.50
C LYS A 186 2.75 -18.15 4.24
N GLY A 187 3.23 -17.69 3.08
CA GLY A 187 2.51 -17.75 1.80
C GLY A 187 1.38 -16.73 1.62
N THR A 188 1.27 -15.70 2.48
CA THR A 188 0.31 -14.58 2.29
C THR A 188 0.82 -13.50 1.34
N GLY A 189 2.05 -13.62 0.86
CA GLY A 189 2.64 -12.78 -0.17
C GLY A 189 3.38 -13.63 -1.20
N ILE A 190 3.63 -13.03 -2.36
CA ILE A 190 4.39 -13.63 -3.45
C ILE A 190 5.61 -12.76 -3.78
N PRO A 191 6.74 -13.35 -4.22
CA PRO A 191 7.90 -12.57 -4.61
C PRO A 191 7.55 -11.62 -5.77
N ALA A 192 7.76 -10.33 -5.55
CA ALA A 192 7.60 -9.34 -6.62
C ALA A 192 8.72 -9.52 -7.66
N VAL A 193 8.33 -9.60 -8.93
CA VAL A 193 9.28 -9.62 -10.07
C VAL A 193 9.50 -8.24 -10.68
N GLY A 194 8.61 -7.29 -10.38
CA GLY A 194 8.65 -5.93 -10.89
C GLY A 194 7.68 -5.02 -10.11
N PRO A 195 7.51 -3.75 -10.54
CA PRO A 195 6.70 -2.76 -9.84
C PRO A 195 5.18 -2.93 -10.02
N LEU A 196 4.76 -3.73 -11.02
CA LEU A 196 3.35 -3.94 -11.35
C LEU A 196 2.82 -5.25 -10.76
N LEU A 197 1.53 -5.26 -10.39
CA LEU A 197 0.86 -6.42 -9.81
C LEU A 197 0.72 -7.55 -10.84
N PRO A 198 0.93 -8.81 -10.43
CA PRO A 198 0.55 -9.95 -11.24
C PRO A 198 -0.95 -9.94 -11.57
N GLY A 199 -1.28 -10.29 -12.81
CA GLY A 199 -2.66 -10.39 -13.29
C GLY A 199 -3.25 -9.11 -13.89
N THR A 200 -2.53 -7.99 -13.85
CA THR A 200 -2.94 -6.78 -14.59
C THR A 200 -2.52 -6.86 -16.05
N TRP A 201 -3.22 -6.15 -16.93
CA TRP A 201 -2.94 -6.15 -18.37
C TRP A 201 -1.53 -5.66 -18.74
N ALA A 202 -0.92 -4.84 -17.88
CA ALA A 202 0.42 -4.27 -18.07
C ALA A 202 1.54 -5.10 -17.41
N PHE A 203 1.21 -6.22 -16.76
CA PHE A 203 2.19 -7.05 -16.07
C PHE A 203 3.10 -7.81 -17.05
N GLU A 204 4.42 -7.63 -16.93
CA GLU A 204 5.43 -8.39 -17.68
C GLU A 204 6.19 -9.36 -16.75
N PRO A 205 5.93 -10.67 -16.81
CA PRO A 205 6.61 -11.66 -15.96
C PRO A 205 8.06 -11.96 -16.37
N ASN A 206 8.46 -11.64 -17.61
CA ASN A 206 9.77 -11.96 -18.18
C ASN A 206 10.76 -10.79 -18.09
N VAL A 207 10.65 -9.98 -17.04
CA VAL A 207 11.65 -8.97 -16.72
C VAL A 207 12.93 -9.61 -16.17
N ARG A 208 14.03 -8.85 -16.20
CA ARG A 208 15.29 -9.27 -15.57
C ARG A 208 15.09 -9.50 -14.07
N LYS A 209 15.39 -10.71 -13.62
CA LYS A 209 15.31 -11.12 -12.21
C LYS A 209 16.68 -11.03 -11.54
N TYR A 210 16.67 -10.89 -10.23
CA TYR A 210 17.85 -10.93 -9.36
C TYR A 210 17.68 -12.12 -8.41
N PRO A 211 18.05 -13.34 -8.83
CA PRO A 211 17.97 -14.51 -7.96
C PRO A 211 18.85 -14.30 -6.71
N TYR A 212 18.47 -14.96 -5.62
CA TYR A 212 19.25 -14.94 -4.40
C TYR A 212 20.64 -15.56 -4.64
N ASP A 213 21.67 -14.73 -4.55
CA ASP A 213 23.07 -15.10 -4.78
C ASP A 213 23.98 -14.13 -4.01
N PRO A 214 24.29 -14.44 -2.73
CA PRO A 214 25.19 -13.62 -1.91
C PRO A 214 26.61 -13.49 -2.48
N GLU A 215 27.09 -14.48 -3.23
CA GLU A 215 28.44 -14.43 -3.81
C GLU A 215 28.49 -13.49 -5.02
N ALA A 216 27.48 -13.52 -5.89
CA ALA A 216 27.32 -12.51 -6.94
C ALA A 216 27.16 -11.10 -6.34
N ALA A 217 26.46 -10.97 -5.22
CA ALA A 217 26.33 -9.70 -4.51
C ALA A 217 27.69 -9.18 -4.01
N LYS A 218 28.50 -10.02 -3.34
CA LYS A 218 29.87 -9.66 -2.91
C LYS A 218 30.74 -9.23 -4.08
N LYS A 219 30.69 -9.97 -5.19
CA LYS A 219 31.46 -9.63 -6.40
C LYS A 219 31.06 -8.26 -6.95
N LEU A 220 29.76 -7.99 -7.06
CA LEU A 220 29.27 -6.69 -7.52
C LEU A 220 29.66 -5.54 -6.58
N LEU A 221 29.69 -5.77 -5.26
CA LEU A 221 30.18 -4.79 -4.29
C LEU A 221 31.68 -4.54 -4.45
N ALA A 222 32.49 -5.59 -4.59
CA ALA A 222 33.93 -5.46 -4.84
C ALA A 222 34.22 -4.69 -6.14
N ASP A 223 33.54 -5.04 -7.23
CA ASP A 223 33.63 -4.34 -8.52
C ASP A 223 33.21 -2.87 -8.39
N ALA A 224 32.27 -2.57 -7.49
CA ALA A 224 31.82 -1.22 -7.16
C ALA A 224 32.75 -0.43 -6.23
N GLY A 225 33.89 -1.00 -5.81
CA GLY A 225 34.86 -0.36 -4.92
C GLY A 225 34.62 -0.63 -3.44
N TYR A 226 33.81 -1.63 -3.09
CA TYR A 226 33.50 -2.06 -1.72
C TYR A 226 33.93 -3.52 -1.46
N PRO A 227 35.22 -3.88 -1.63
CA PRO A 227 35.69 -5.26 -1.48
C PRO A 227 35.56 -5.79 -0.05
N ASN A 228 35.53 -4.90 0.94
CA ASN A 228 35.34 -5.22 2.36
C ASN A 228 33.89 -5.01 2.82
N GLY A 229 32.96 -4.84 1.88
CA GLY A 229 31.58 -4.53 2.19
C GLY A 229 31.32 -3.06 2.51
N LEU A 230 30.15 -2.78 3.09
CA LEU A 230 29.71 -1.44 3.47
C LEU A 230 28.71 -1.47 4.62
N GLU A 231 28.61 -0.35 5.34
CA GLU A 231 27.58 -0.12 6.35
C GLU A 231 26.49 0.80 5.79
N VAL A 232 25.22 0.48 6.04
CA VAL A 232 24.06 1.27 5.61
C VAL A 232 23.01 1.32 6.70
N GLU A 233 22.21 2.38 6.71
CA GLU A 233 21.00 2.45 7.52
C GLU A 233 19.79 2.04 6.68
N LEU A 234 19.07 1.02 7.10
CA LEU A 234 17.79 0.63 6.51
C LEU A 234 16.66 1.18 7.38
N TRP A 235 15.93 2.16 6.84
CA TRP A 235 14.80 2.78 7.53
C TRP A 235 13.53 1.97 7.33
N VAL A 236 12.83 1.63 8.40
CA VAL A 236 11.69 0.69 8.37
C VAL A 236 10.52 1.27 9.18
N PRO A 237 9.28 1.26 8.67
CA PRO A 237 8.13 1.59 9.51
C PRO A 237 7.81 0.41 10.44
N GLU A 238 7.45 0.67 11.70
CA GLU A 238 7.08 -0.37 12.66
C GLU A 238 5.78 -1.09 12.27
N SER A 239 4.82 -0.34 11.73
CA SER A 239 3.53 -0.85 11.26
C SER A 239 2.86 0.18 10.32
N GLY A 240 1.56 0.07 10.06
CA GLY A 240 0.76 1.12 9.40
C GLY A 240 0.97 1.31 7.89
N SER A 241 2.09 0.86 7.34
CA SER A 241 2.41 0.93 5.90
C SER A 241 1.57 -0.01 5.04
N GLY A 242 0.85 -0.96 5.62
CA GLY A 242 0.19 -2.04 4.88
C GLY A 242 1.12 -3.21 4.53
N MET A 243 2.39 -3.17 4.97
CA MET A 243 3.23 -4.37 5.10
C MET A 243 2.72 -5.25 6.25
N GLN A 244 2.67 -6.56 6.06
CA GLN A 244 2.15 -7.48 7.08
C GLN A 244 3.10 -7.67 8.27
N ALA A 245 4.41 -7.61 8.07
CA ALA A 245 5.44 -7.86 9.09
C ALA A 245 6.73 -7.07 8.79
N PRO A 246 6.70 -5.72 8.80
CA PRO A 246 7.78 -4.91 8.25
C PRO A 246 9.11 -5.08 9.00
N VAL A 247 9.08 -5.19 10.34
CA VAL A 247 10.29 -5.32 11.16
C VAL A 247 10.91 -6.71 11.02
N GLU A 248 10.09 -7.75 10.99
CA GLU A 248 10.51 -9.15 10.81
C GLU A 248 11.10 -9.37 9.40
N MET A 249 10.43 -8.85 8.36
CA MET A 249 10.96 -8.85 7.00
C MET A 249 12.29 -8.10 6.92
N ALA A 250 12.40 -6.93 7.56
CA ALA A 250 13.64 -6.16 7.57
C ALA A 250 14.78 -6.86 8.33
N THR A 251 14.47 -7.60 9.39
CA THR A 251 15.45 -8.41 10.13
C THR A 251 16.01 -9.53 9.25
N VAL A 252 15.15 -10.20 8.47
CA VAL A 252 15.62 -11.19 7.49
C VAL A 252 16.42 -10.52 6.38
N ILE A 253 16.02 -9.36 5.89
CA ILE A 253 16.80 -8.59 4.90
C ILE A 253 18.18 -8.22 5.46
N GLN A 254 18.26 -7.75 6.70
CA GLN A 254 19.52 -7.44 7.39
C GLN A 254 20.44 -8.65 7.46
N ALA A 255 19.93 -9.81 7.87
CA ALA A 255 20.71 -11.04 7.94
C ALA A 255 21.21 -11.49 6.55
N ASN A 256 20.35 -11.40 5.53
CA ASN A 256 20.69 -11.69 4.14
C ASN A 256 21.80 -10.76 3.63
N LEU A 257 21.68 -9.46 3.86
CA LEU A 257 22.68 -8.46 3.50
C LEU A 257 24.03 -8.73 4.18
N ALA A 258 24.03 -9.16 5.45
CA ALA A 258 25.25 -9.51 6.17
C ALA A 258 26.02 -10.66 5.50
N THR A 259 25.32 -11.65 4.93
CA THR A 259 25.97 -12.73 4.17
C THR A 259 26.69 -12.23 2.92
N ALA A 260 26.29 -11.08 2.37
CA ALA A 260 26.93 -10.40 1.24
C ALA A 260 27.98 -9.35 1.66
N GLY A 261 28.33 -9.28 2.95
CA GLY A 261 29.30 -8.29 3.48
C GLY A 261 28.69 -6.92 3.76
N VAL A 262 27.36 -6.77 3.73
CA VAL A 262 26.70 -5.49 4.03
C VAL A 262 26.19 -5.50 5.47
N LYS A 263 26.70 -4.61 6.30
CA LYS A 263 26.18 -4.41 7.67
C LYS A 263 25.08 -3.36 7.64
N ALA A 264 23.83 -3.81 7.58
CA ALA A 264 22.68 -2.94 7.65
C ALA A 264 22.28 -2.66 9.12
N GLN A 265 22.12 -1.39 9.49
CA GLN A 265 21.53 -0.97 10.75
C GLN A 265 20.05 -0.67 10.53
N LEU A 266 19.16 -1.39 11.23
CA LEU A 266 17.72 -1.09 11.18
C LEU A 266 17.42 0.17 12.00
N LYS A 267 16.73 1.13 11.38
CA LYS A 267 16.14 2.28 12.07
C LYS A 267 14.62 2.23 11.93
N THR A 268 13.93 1.97 13.02
CA THR A 268 12.47 1.84 13.03
C THR A 268 11.80 3.13 13.47
N PHE A 269 10.61 3.40 12.92
CA PHE A 269 9.80 4.55 13.31
C PHE A 269 8.31 4.22 13.24
N GLU A 270 7.52 4.88 14.09
CA GLU A 270 6.05 4.90 14.01
C GLU A 270 5.59 5.52 12.67
N TRP A 271 4.54 4.95 12.05
CA TRP A 271 4.08 5.29 10.69
C TRP A 271 3.74 6.75 10.46
N GLY A 272 3.01 7.37 11.38
CA GLY A 272 2.63 8.79 11.34
C GLY A 272 3.84 9.71 11.24
N SER A 273 4.93 9.37 11.92
CA SER A 273 6.21 10.08 11.79
C SER A 273 7.04 9.66 10.57
N TYR A 274 6.98 8.38 10.19
CA TYR A 274 7.85 7.76 9.19
C TYR A 274 7.79 8.46 7.83
N LEU A 275 6.59 8.67 7.28
CA LEU A 275 6.44 9.28 5.96
C LEU A 275 6.94 10.73 5.92
N GLY A 276 6.73 11.49 7.01
CA GLY A 276 7.25 12.85 7.13
C GLY A 276 8.78 12.85 7.11
N LYS A 277 9.40 11.95 7.86
CA LYS A 277 10.86 11.79 7.93
C LYS A 277 11.47 11.32 6.62
N VAL A 278 10.89 10.31 5.97
CA VAL A 278 11.37 9.84 4.65
C VAL A 278 11.36 10.97 3.63
N ARG A 279 10.31 11.81 3.62
CA ARG A 279 10.22 12.96 2.71
C ARG A 279 11.21 14.08 3.04
N ALA A 280 11.40 14.38 4.32
CA ALA A 280 12.24 15.49 4.76
C ALA A 280 13.74 15.14 4.74
N GLU A 281 14.10 13.93 5.16
CA GLU A 281 15.49 13.49 5.37
C GLU A 281 16.04 12.67 4.18
N ALA A 282 15.14 12.16 3.33
CA ALA A 282 15.44 11.40 2.11
C ALA A 282 16.50 10.30 2.33
N PRO A 283 16.25 9.30 3.19
CA PRO A 283 17.23 8.28 3.56
C PRO A 283 17.77 7.52 2.35
N ALA A 284 19.00 7.02 2.46
CA ALA A 284 19.66 6.30 1.37
C ALA A 284 18.95 4.98 1.02
N LEU A 285 18.41 4.31 2.04
CA LEU A 285 17.74 3.01 1.95
C LEU A 285 16.52 2.98 2.88
N TYR A 286 15.35 2.62 2.36
CA TYR A 286 14.10 2.67 3.12
C TYR A 286 13.11 1.59 2.68
N ALA A 287 12.38 0.99 3.61
CA ALA A 287 11.31 0.04 3.33
C ALA A 287 9.97 0.78 3.17
N LEU A 288 9.27 0.57 2.06
CA LEU A 288 7.97 1.18 1.82
C LEU A 288 7.04 0.20 1.11
N SER A 289 5.78 0.59 1.07
CA SER A 289 4.75 -0.04 0.29
C SER A 289 4.16 0.95 -0.71
N TRP A 290 3.54 0.43 -1.75
CA TRP A 290 2.67 1.23 -2.60
C TRP A 290 1.37 0.47 -2.87
N PHE A 291 0.24 1.13 -2.66
CA PHE A 291 -1.06 0.61 -3.01
C PHE A 291 -1.39 1.04 -4.43
N LEU A 292 -1.36 0.08 -5.34
CA LEU A 292 -1.60 0.22 -6.77
C LEU A 292 -3.13 0.32 -6.95
N LYS A 293 -3.62 1.57 -6.92
CA LYS A 293 -5.05 1.91 -6.83
C LYS A 293 -5.89 1.47 -8.04
N SER A 294 -5.24 1.16 -9.16
CA SER A 294 -5.83 0.71 -10.39
C SER A 294 -4.91 -0.29 -11.08
N GLU A 295 -5.46 -1.05 -12.01
CA GLU A 295 -4.68 -1.89 -12.93
C GLU A 295 -3.95 -1.06 -14.01
N ASP A 296 -4.28 0.23 -14.14
CA ASP A 296 -3.59 1.14 -15.05
C ASP A 296 -2.16 1.44 -14.55
N PRO A 297 -1.12 1.11 -15.34
CA PRO A 297 0.27 1.29 -14.95
C PRO A 297 0.66 2.77 -14.84
N ASP A 298 -0.06 3.70 -15.47
CA ASP A 298 0.22 5.14 -15.38
C ASP A 298 0.15 5.61 -13.92
N LEU A 299 -0.82 5.09 -13.14
CA LEU A 299 -0.99 5.47 -11.73
C LEU A 299 0.04 4.83 -10.79
N SER A 300 0.90 3.98 -11.34
CA SER A 300 1.87 3.16 -10.62
C SER A 300 3.31 3.52 -10.99
N MET A 301 3.53 3.87 -12.25
CA MET A 301 4.84 4.07 -12.86
C MET A 301 5.16 5.54 -13.11
N TYR A 302 4.14 6.40 -13.23
CA TYR A 302 4.33 7.82 -13.50
C TYR A 302 4.42 8.62 -12.17
N PRO A 303 5.33 9.60 -12.07
CA PRO A 303 5.51 10.42 -10.86
C PRO A 303 4.35 11.40 -10.56
#